data_AF-A0AB74LQZ8-F1
#
_entry.id   AF-A0AB74LQZ8-F1
#
_cell.length_a   1.000
_cell.length_b   1.000
_cell.length_c   1.000
_cell.angle_alpha   90.00
_cell.angle_beta   90.00
_cell.angle_gamma   90.00
#
_symmetry.space_group_name_H-M   'P 1'
#
loop_
_entity.id
_entity.type
_entity.pdbx_description
1 polymer ?
#
loop_
_entity_poly.entity_id
_entity_poly.type
_entity_poly.pdbx_seq_one_letter_code
_entity_poly.pdbx_strand_id
1 'polypeptide(L)'
;MRFQDTAKLSVARAEFWRGVPVLVTSKVQLAQGQDAETRRAVIGYLRDLEAVARSECECRETVQVIASGRRLLGDRTEMASGNGPFSRT
;
A
#
# COMPACT_ATOMS: atom_id res chain seq x y z
N MET A 1 -28.16 6.18 17.13
CA MET A 1 -27.47 7.06 16.16
C MET A 1 -25.99 6.67 15.94
N ARG A 2 -25.61 5.37 15.98
CA ARG A 2 -24.21 4.91 15.78
C ARG A 2 -23.92 4.28 14.41
N PHE A 3 -24.94 3.84 13.69
CA PHE A 3 -24.78 3.10 12.43
C PHE A 3 -24.43 3.99 11.22
N GLN A 4 -24.75 5.29 11.27
CA GLN A 4 -24.47 6.21 10.15
C GLN A 4 -23.00 6.66 10.12
N ASP A 5 -22.36 6.79 11.29
CA ASP A 5 -20.95 7.20 11.37
C ASP A 5 -20.00 6.10 10.91
N THR A 6 -20.28 4.84 11.23
CA THR A 6 -19.45 3.70 10.79
C THR A 6 -19.50 3.49 9.27
N ALA A 7 -20.66 3.72 8.65
CA ALA A 7 -20.81 3.62 7.20
C ALA A 7 -20.12 4.77 6.45
N LYS A 8 -20.13 5.99 6.99
CA LYS A 8 -19.37 7.11 6.40
C LYS A 8 -17.86 6.87 6.47
N LEU A 9 -17.37 6.35 7.60
CA LEU A 9 -15.96 6.01 7.78
C LEU A 9 -15.52 4.87 6.84
N SER A 10 -16.35 3.85 6.62
CA SER A 10 -16.01 2.77 5.68
C SER A 10 -15.93 3.25 4.24
N VAL A 11 -16.83 4.14 3.81
CA VAL A 11 -16.80 4.74 2.46
C VAL A 11 -15.56 5.62 2.29
N ALA A 12 -15.26 6.50 3.25
CA ALA A 12 -14.08 7.35 3.20
C ALA A 12 -12.78 6.52 3.16
N ARG A 13 -12.72 5.43 3.94
CA ARG A 13 -11.59 4.50 3.93
C ARG A 13 -11.43 3.81 2.56
N ALA A 14 -12.54 3.40 1.95
CA ALA A 14 -12.50 2.79 0.63
C ALA A 14 -12.04 3.77 -0.47
N GLU A 15 -12.50 5.02 -0.42
CA GLU A 15 -12.05 6.08 -1.34
C GLU A 15 -10.56 6.39 -1.17
N PHE A 16 -10.08 6.47 0.07
CA PHE A 16 -8.67 6.66 0.36
C PHE A 16 -7.83 5.58 -0.32
N TRP A 17 -8.15 4.30 -0.09
CA TRP A 17 -7.39 3.20 -0.67
C TRP A 17 -7.48 3.15 -2.19
N ARG A 18 -8.60 3.59 -2.80
CA ARG A 18 -8.71 3.74 -4.27
C ARG A 18 -7.71 4.74 -4.86
N GLY A 19 -7.33 5.78 -4.12
CA GLY A 19 -6.37 6.78 -4.58
C GLY A 19 -4.90 6.33 -4.45
N VAL A 20 -4.62 5.39 -3.54
CA VAL A 20 -3.24 4.94 -3.22
C VAL A 20 -2.48 4.39 -4.44
N PRO A 21 -3.06 3.57 -5.33
CA PRO A 21 -2.35 3.06 -6.52
C PRO A 21 -1.75 4.15 -7.40
N VAL A 22 -2.48 5.24 -7.63
CA VAL A 22 -2.01 6.37 -8.46
C VAL A 22 -0.83 7.06 -7.77
N LEU A 23 -0.96 7.35 -6.47
CA LEU A 23 0.08 8.00 -5.68
C LEU A 23 1.37 7.15 -5.61
N VAL A 24 1.23 5.85 -5.38
CA VAL A 24 2.35 4.90 -5.36
C VAL A 24 3.04 4.88 -6.72
N THR A 25 2.28 4.78 -7.81
CA THR A 25 2.82 4.75 -9.17
C THR A 25 3.64 6.00 -9.46
N SER A 26 3.11 7.19 -9.17
CA SER A 26 3.84 8.45 -9.35
C SER A 26 5.11 8.52 -8.50
N LYS A 27 5.05 8.09 -7.23
CA LYS A 27 6.21 8.14 -6.32
C LYS A 27 7.31 7.17 -6.74
N VAL A 28 6.95 5.97 -7.20
CA VAL A 28 7.88 4.97 -7.73
C VAL A 28 8.53 5.45 -9.03
N GLN A 29 7.76 6.06 -9.94
CA GLN A 29 8.32 6.65 -11.17
C GLN A 29 9.36 7.72 -10.86
N LEU A 30 9.06 8.64 -9.94
CA LEU A 30 10.03 9.66 -9.51
C LEU A 30 11.28 9.03 -8.91
N ALA A 31 11.13 8.04 -8.02
CA ALA A 31 12.24 7.41 -7.31
C ALA A 31 13.19 6.58 -8.19
N GLN A 32 12.74 6.09 -9.35
CA GLN A 32 13.60 5.31 -10.25
C GLN A 32 14.79 6.11 -10.79
N GLY A 33 14.63 7.42 -10.98
CA GLY A 33 15.68 8.32 -11.46
C GLY A 33 16.53 8.96 -10.35
N GLN A 34 16.25 8.67 -9.08
CA GLN A 34 16.96 9.28 -7.95
C GLN A 34 18.16 8.45 -7.48
N ASP A 35 18.99 9.05 -6.64
CA ASP A 35 20.11 8.39 -5.99
C ASP A 35 19.68 7.24 -5.06
N ALA A 36 20.66 6.44 -4.61
CA ALA A 36 20.41 5.25 -3.82
C ALA A 36 19.85 5.53 -2.42
N GLU A 37 20.13 6.69 -1.82
CA GLU A 37 19.58 7.07 -0.51
C GLU A 37 18.11 7.45 -0.63
N THR A 38 17.77 8.32 -1.58
CA THR A 38 16.38 8.69 -1.86
C THR A 38 15.54 7.46 -2.20
N ARG A 39 16.07 6.56 -3.04
CA ARG A 39 15.40 5.31 -3.40
C ARG A 39 15.15 4.42 -2.18
N ARG A 40 16.13 4.28 -1.27
CA ARG A 40 15.98 3.51 -0.03
C ARG A 40 14.90 4.09 0.88
N ALA A 41 14.80 5.42 1.00
CA ALA A 41 13.74 6.06 1.77
C ALA A 41 12.35 5.75 1.20
N VAL A 42 12.19 5.75 -0.13
CA VAL A 42 10.92 5.38 -0.77
C VAL A 42 10.60 3.90 -0.57
N ILE A 43 11.59 3.02 -0.64
CA ILE A 43 11.42 1.59 -0.32
C ILE A 43 10.90 1.42 1.10
N GLY A 44 11.49 2.09 2.10
CA GLY A 44 11.04 2.04 3.49
C GLY A 44 9.59 2.47 3.64
N TYR A 45 9.25 3.65 3.10
CA TYR A 45 7.87 4.15 3.08
C TYR A 45 6.87 3.14 2.49
N LEU A 46 7.22 2.50 1.37
CA LEU A 46 6.34 1.53 0.72
C LEU A 46 6.21 0.23 1.53
N ARG A 47 7.22 -0.17 2.33
CA ARG A 47 7.10 -1.33 3.23
C ARG A 47 6.08 -1.04 4.33
N ASP A 48 6.19 0.12 4.95
CA ASP A 48 5.27 0.54 6.01
C ASP A 48 3.85 0.65 5.45
N LEU A 49 3.69 1.24 4.26
CA LEU A 49 2.41 1.31 3.57
C LEU A 49 1.85 -0.06 3.21
N GLU A 50 2.67 -1.02 2.77
CA GLU A 50 2.22 -2.39 2.49
C GLU A 50 1.75 -3.09 3.76
N ALA A 51 2.44 -2.89 4.89
CA ALA A 51 2.04 -3.45 6.18
C ALA A 51 0.65 -2.98 6.59
N VAL A 52 0.41 -1.66 6.52
CA VAL A 52 -0.90 -1.06 6.84
C VAL A 52 -1.98 -1.51 5.84
N ALA A 53 -1.66 -1.53 4.54
CA ALA A 53 -2.61 -1.94 3.51
C ALA A 53 -3.06 -3.40 3.69
N ARG A 54 -2.17 -4.30 4.12
CA ARG A 54 -2.54 -5.71 4.38
C ARG A 54 -3.56 -5.89 5.50
N SER A 55 -3.59 -4.99 6.49
CA SER A 55 -4.57 -5.05 7.59
C SER A 55 -5.84 -4.24 7.32
N GLU A 56 -5.75 -3.15 6.54
CA GLU A 56 -6.83 -2.16 6.44
C GLU A 56 -7.45 -2.02 5.05
N CYS A 57 -6.77 -2.49 4.00
CA CYS A 57 -7.24 -2.40 2.63
C CYS A 57 -7.98 -3.68 2.22
N GLU A 58 -9.25 -3.53 1.86
CA GLU A 58 -10.07 -4.62 1.29
C GLU A 58 -9.82 -4.81 -0.21
N CYS A 59 -8.94 -4.03 -0.82
CA CYS A 59 -8.59 -4.11 -2.23
C CYS A 59 -7.23 -4.79 -2.45
N ARG A 60 -7.25 -6.03 -2.94
CA ARG A 60 -6.03 -6.82 -3.21
C ARG A 60 -5.13 -6.14 -4.24
N GLU A 61 -5.72 -5.52 -5.26
CA GLU A 61 -4.98 -4.81 -6.30
C GLU A 61 -4.12 -3.68 -5.71
N THR A 62 -4.65 -2.92 -4.75
CA THR A 62 -3.90 -1.85 -4.08
C THR A 62 -2.66 -2.39 -3.36
N VAL A 63 -2.82 -3.48 -2.61
CA VAL A 63 -1.70 -4.17 -1.94
C VAL A 63 -0.66 -4.65 -2.96
N GLN A 64 -1.11 -5.20 -4.09
CA GLN A 64 -0.22 -5.68 -5.16
C GLN A 64 0.54 -4.55 -5.85
N VAL A 65 -0.09 -3.39 -6.08
CA VAL A 65 0.57 -2.21 -6.65
C VAL A 65 1.66 -1.70 -5.72
N ILE A 66 1.40 -1.62 -4.40
CA ILE A 66 2.40 -1.23 -3.40
C ILE A 66 3.59 -2.22 -3.41
N ALA A 67 3.31 -3.52 -3.32
CA ALA A 67 4.34 -4.56 -3.30
C ALA A 67 5.17 -4.59 -4.60
N SER A 68 4.54 -4.35 -5.75
CA SER A 68 5.21 -4.27 -7.04
C SER A 68 6.07 -3.02 -7.16
N GLY A 69 5.61 -1.89 -6.63
CA GLY A 69 6.36 -0.64 -6.54
C GLY A 69 7.68 -0.81 -5.78
N ARG A 70 7.66 -1.50 -4.63
CA ARG A 70 8.89 -1.85 -3.89
C ARG A 70 9.86 -2.66 -4.73
N ARG A 71 9.35 -3.72 -5.38
CA ARG A 71 10.16 -4.61 -6.22
C ARG A 71 10.81 -3.87 -7.39
N LEU A 72 10.09 -2.95 -8.03
CA LEU A 72 10.64 -2.10 -9.09
C LEU A 72 11.79 -1.20 -8.62
N LEU A 73 11.77 -0.77 -7.35
CA LEU A 73 12.86 0.00 -6.76
C LEU A 73 14.04 -0.87 -6.29
N GLY A 74 13.96 -2.20 -6.45
CA GLY A 74 15.02 -3.16 -6.13
C GLY A 74 14.83 -3.89 -4.80
N ASP A 75 13.72 -3.67 -4.09
CA ASP A 75 13.43 -4.35 -2.84
C ASP A 75 12.83 -5.74 -3.07
N ARG A 76 13.59 -6.79 -2.75
CA ARG A 76 13.18 -8.18 -2.88
C ARG A 76 12.69 -8.81 -1.59
N THR A 77 12.60 -8.05 -0.49
CA THR A 77 12.13 -8.60 0.78
C THR A 77 10.66 -9.00 0.66
N GLU A 78 10.41 -10.29 0.92
CA GLU A 78 9.06 -10.82 1.07
C GLU A 78 8.46 -10.33 2.37
N MET A 79 7.25 -9.79 2.28
CA MET A 79 6.46 -9.49 3.46
C MET A 79 5.58 -10.71 3.74
N ALA A 80 5.66 -11.21 4.98
CA ALA A 80 4.88 -12.34 5.43
C ALA A 80 3.39 -12.14 5.08
N SER A 81 2.71 -13.24 4.75
CA SER A 81 1.25 -13.27 4.66
C SER A 81 0.68 -12.91 6.02
N GLY A 82 0.50 -11.62 6.31
CA GLY A 82 -0.14 -11.16 7.54
C GLY A 82 -1.56 -11.71 7.63
N ASN A 83 -2.17 -11.72 8.82
CA ASN A 83 -3.56 -12.13 9.05
C ASN A 83 -4.57 -11.10 8.48
N GLY A 84 -4.43 -10.74 7.21
CA GLY A 84 -5.30 -9.83 6.50
C GLY A 84 -6.59 -10.52 6.01
N PRO A 85 -7.53 -9.75 5.43
CA PRO A 85 -8.81 -10.27 4.94
C PRO A 85 -8.66 -11.33 3.84
N PHE A 86 -7.46 -11.49 3.27
CA PHE A 86 -7.13 -12.44 2.20
C PHE A 86 -6.40 -13.70 2.68
N SER A 87 -6.22 -13.89 3.99
CA SER A 87 -5.38 -14.97 4.55
C SER A 87 -6.13 -16.26 4.84
N ARG A 88 -7.37 -16.40 4.35
CA ARG A 88 -8.13 -17.65 4.43
C ARG A 88 -7.86 -18.50 3.18
N THR A 89 -7.18 -19.62 3.38
CA THR A 89 -7.21 -20.83 2.55
C THR A 89 -7.43 -22.01 3.48
#